data_AF-A0A8S0XD43-F1
#
_entry.id   AF-A0A8S0XD43-F1
#
_cell.length_a   1.000
_cell.length_b   1.000
_cell.length_c   1.000
_cell.angle_alpha   90.00
_cell.angle_beta   90.00
_cell.angle_gamma   90.00
#
_symmetry.space_group_name_H-M   'P 1'
#
loop_
_entity.id
_entity.type
_entity.pdbx_description
1 polymer ?
#
loop_
_entity_poly.entity_id
_entity_poly.type
_entity_poly.pdbx_seq_one_letter_code
_entity_poly.pdbx_strand_id
1 'polypeptide(L)'
;MDTESKKRKLREVVRVGQQSNTNDTVESASSSLVMVKESFSEWLFDGHAKKYSPAIYLSCIDKVSAYLIRRKLSLVGLWELTTFELFKSIYDKALNDKQFRATDKKTYATFVQVGQAFLRFLKSKPSLLKASNQSIGINSQVSERLTIRGAVIKILQLSQRGMTVGEIYNKIIENELYSFGAKNPLNVVRIQIESACKGSNYTYRATKDYFRCTVDAKGEKFYYLLDARNVQEPDNKADVYAGKPLVEDFQNELTKIESFIKSADICGAKLDDIVAYVSPTGRGVNPIKAFLDSAKWAVTMPDHLYIHRDCIIDFDEAAEKMFKILKMQFWMFNGYTTDTVFFDALAIELPMFLNDNNLAEPQKVYYLARHIFSVEKYAGNNLVFYGNKHIWETESVMPKNIRGVLMSFIQSCGGKATRDECANYLDKLKIASGNINGLLRVENNRDVLQYRPGEYLLCEVLDIDDHWLGQVKACLNLVLEDRPYIILRGLNTHWFNRLPTLPLGLNWELLLLQEVIQKFIPEYRTIQALDGQSLDTIKAGIVPQDSVINAFADLVYAYLVVENLLPFPKPLAAEELRELLKRIGMIEGNELISNMHKALKDRRFAWASDNNSVKILGK
;
A
#
# COMPACT_ATOMS: atom_id res chain seq x y z
N MET A 1 -15.67 -7.38 59.57
CA MET A 1 -14.29 -7.46 60.07
C MET A 1 -13.85 -8.91 60.09
N ASP A 2 -13.32 -9.40 58.99
CA ASP A 2 -12.54 -10.65 58.98
C ASP A 2 -11.76 -10.74 57.66
N THR A 3 -10.52 -10.29 57.65
CA THR A 3 -9.65 -10.36 56.46
C THR A 3 -8.16 -10.42 56.80
N GLU A 4 -7.81 -10.74 58.04
CA GLU A 4 -6.41 -10.96 58.46
C GLU A 4 -6.13 -12.41 58.90
N SER A 5 -7.14 -13.24 59.15
CA SER A 5 -6.92 -14.63 59.56
C SER A 5 -6.67 -15.60 58.38
N LYS A 6 -6.89 -15.19 57.13
CA LYS A 6 -6.59 -16.00 55.93
C LYS A 6 -5.20 -15.78 55.32
N LYS A 7 -4.37 -14.87 55.86
CA LYS A 7 -3.01 -14.59 55.33
C LYS A 7 -1.87 -15.32 56.07
N ARG A 8 -2.18 -16.14 57.09
CA ARG A 8 -1.15 -16.78 57.94
C ARG A 8 -1.02 -18.30 57.82
N LYS A 9 -1.71 -18.93 56.86
CA LYS A 9 -1.66 -20.38 56.60
C LYS A 9 -1.09 -20.78 55.22
N LEU A 10 -0.29 -19.90 54.62
CA LEU A 10 0.40 -20.15 53.33
C LEU A 10 1.88 -19.70 53.35
N ARG A 11 2.49 -19.73 54.53
CA ARG A 11 3.93 -19.66 54.75
C ARG A 11 4.24 -20.78 55.75
N GLU A 12 5.28 -21.56 55.49
CA GLU A 12 5.66 -22.81 56.18
C GLU A 12 4.87 -24.08 55.83
N VAL A 13 5.00 -24.54 54.59
CA VAL A 13 5.42 -25.92 54.34
C VAL A 13 6.33 -25.87 53.10
N VAL A 14 7.40 -26.66 53.11
CA VAL A 14 8.35 -26.90 52.02
C VAL A 14 9.55 -25.94 51.97
N ARG A 15 10.51 -26.17 52.88
CA ARG A 15 11.93 -26.06 52.57
C ARG A 15 12.74 -27.06 53.41
N VAL A 16 12.82 -28.32 52.96
CA VAL A 16 13.96 -29.24 53.23
C VAL A 16 14.07 -30.21 52.05
N GLY A 17 15.27 -30.33 51.46
CA GLY A 17 15.73 -31.54 50.76
C GLY A 17 15.90 -31.45 49.23
N GLN A 18 17.14 -31.16 48.81
CA GLN A 18 17.71 -31.44 47.47
C GLN A 18 17.58 -32.96 47.16
N GLN A 19 17.51 -33.49 45.93
CA GLN A 19 18.47 -33.39 44.81
C GLN A 19 17.88 -34.20 43.61
N SER A 20 17.90 -33.67 42.37
CA SER A 20 18.23 -34.40 41.11
C SER A 20 17.95 -33.56 39.85
N ASN A 21 19.07 -33.19 39.20
CA ASN A 21 19.31 -32.90 37.78
C ASN A 21 18.17 -32.40 36.88
N THR A 22 18.24 -31.13 36.46
CA THR A 22 17.94 -30.62 35.10
C THR A 22 18.24 -29.11 35.04
N ASN A 23 19.52 -28.70 34.90
CA ASN A 23 19.89 -27.28 34.97
C ASN A 23 20.48 -26.63 33.70
N ASP A 24 20.70 -27.33 32.58
CA ASP A 24 21.51 -26.73 31.50
C ASP A 24 20.71 -26.12 30.33
N THR A 25 19.37 -26.12 30.35
CA THR A 25 18.56 -25.61 29.21
C THR A 25 17.79 -24.31 29.49
N VAL A 26 17.67 -23.90 30.76
CA VAL A 26 16.83 -22.75 31.15
C VAL A 26 17.63 -21.45 31.32
N GLU A 27 18.93 -21.50 31.61
CA GLU A 27 19.76 -20.30 31.78
C GLU A 27 20.14 -19.61 30.45
N SER A 28 20.26 -20.36 29.35
CA SER A 28 20.67 -19.85 28.03
C SER A 28 19.59 -18.98 27.34
N ALA A 29 18.31 -19.36 27.43
CA ALA A 29 17.20 -18.58 26.86
C ALA A 29 16.90 -17.30 27.66
N SER A 30 17.08 -17.35 28.99
CA SER A 30 16.95 -16.20 29.89
C SER A 30 18.03 -15.13 29.61
N SER A 31 19.27 -15.58 29.33
CA SER A 31 20.41 -14.69 29.02
C SER A 31 20.24 -13.93 27.70
N SER A 32 19.69 -14.59 26.65
CA SER A 32 19.42 -13.98 25.35
C SER A 32 18.37 -12.85 25.41
N LEU A 33 17.32 -13.02 26.21
CA LEU A 33 16.22 -12.06 26.37
C LEU A 33 16.67 -10.76 27.04
N VAL A 34 17.58 -10.87 28.02
CA VAL A 34 18.14 -9.74 28.77
C VAL A 34 19.05 -8.91 27.85
N MET A 35 19.86 -9.55 27.00
CA MET A 35 20.80 -8.85 26.10
C MET A 35 20.14 -7.93 25.06
N VAL A 36 19.01 -8.33 24.45
CA VAL A 36 18.35 -7.51 23.41
C VAL A 36 17.71 -6.25 24.01
N LYS A 37 17.08 -6.40 25.18
CA LYS A 37 16.43 -5.31 25.89
C LYS A 37 17.45 -4.29 26.41
N GLU A 38 18.58 -4.77 26.92
CA GLU A 38 19.70 -3.93 27.37
C GLU A 38 20.36 -3.22 26.19
N SER A 39 20.66 -3.92 25.10
CA SER A 39 21.25 -3.33 23.90
C SER A 39 20.34 -2.27 23.27
N PHE A 40 19.03 -2.49 23.28
CA PHE A 40 18.08 -1.47 22.82
C PHE A 40 18.00 -0.27 23.78
N SER A 41 18.10 -0.53 25.08
CA SER A 41 18.16 0.53 26.09
C SER A 41 19.39 1.43 25.86
N GLU A 42 20.58 0.84 25.70
CA GLU A 42 21.82 1.56 25.39
C GLU A 42 21.70 2.36 24.09
N TRP A 43 21.19 1.73 23.03
CA TRP A 43 20.97 2.41 21.76
C TRP A 43 20.02 3.61 21.89
N LEU A 44 19.01 3.55 22.75
CA LEU A 44 18.14 4.70 23.02
C LEU A 44 18.85 5.82 23.78
N PHE A 45 19.75 5.47 24.72
CA PHE A 45 20.57 6.44 25.46
C PHE A 45 21.62 7.13 24.59
N ASP A 46 22.06 6.50 23.50
CA ASP A 46 22.95 7.09 22.47
C ASP A 46 22.28 8.14 21.57
N GLY A 47 21.15 8.73 22.01
CA GLY A 47 20.46 9.81 21.32
C GLY A 47 19.43 9.38 20.27
N HIS A 48 19.10 8.09 20.22
CA HIS A 48 18.09 7.56 19.29
C HIS A 48 16.64 7.63 19.81
N ALA A 49 16.45 8.01 21.07
CA ALA A 49 15.14 8.36 21.64
C ALA A 49 14.70 9.77 21.22
N LYS A 50 13.71 9.87 20.32
CA LYS A 50 13.26 11.18 19.77
C LYS A 50 12.10 11.82 20.52
N LYS A 51 11.10 11.03 20.91
CA LYS A 51 9.78 11.55 21.34
C LYS A 51 9.45 11.27 22.80
N TYR A 52 9.96 10.17 23.34
CA TYR A 52 9.69 9.72 24.71
C TYR A 52 11.01 9.36 25.40
N SER A 53 11.01 9.29 26.73
CA SER A 53 12.19 8.80 27.46
C SER A 53 12.44 7.31 27.17
N PRO A 54 13.70 6.82 27.23
CA PRO A 54 14.02 5.41 27.00
C PRO A 54 13.16 4.44 27.83
N ALA A 55 12.84 4.78 29.08
CA ALA A 55 11.96 4.00 29.94
C ALA A 55 10.55 3.78 29.35
N ILE A 56 10.01 4.78 28.64
CA ILE A 56 8.69 4.68 27.98
C ILE A 56 8.77 3.75 26.77
N TYR A 57 9.87 3.73 26.02
CA TYR A 57 10.08 2.78 24.93
C TYR A 57 10.08 1.33 25.45
N LEU A 58 10.86 1.05 26.49
CA LEU A 58 10.97 -0.29 27.08
C LEU A 58 9.62 -0.75 27.65
N SER A 59 8.96 0.09 28.45
CA SER A 59 7.65 -0.24 29.03
C SER A 59 6.56 -0.42 27.96
N CYS A 60 6.63 0.34 26.86
CA CYS A 60 5.69 0.18 25.75
C CYS A 60 5.86 -1.18 25.07
N ILE A 61 7.09 -1.60 24.76
CA ILE A 61 7.33 -2.93 24.16
C ILE A 61 6.91 -4.05 25.11
N ASP A 62 7.19 -3.95 26.42
CA ASP A 62 6.72 -4.93 27.41
C ASP A 62 5.20 -5.10 27.40
N LYS A 63 4.46 -3.98 27.44
CA LYS A 63 2.99 -3.97 27.44
C LYS A 63 2.40 -4.56 26.17
N VAL A 64 2.93 -4.18 25.01
CA VAL A 64 2.44 -4.68 23.72
C VAL A 64 2.80 -6.14 23.52
N SER A 65 3.98 -6.56 23.98
CA SER A 65 4.39 -7.96 23.98
C SER A 65 3.40 -8.83 24.77
N ALA A 66 3.05 -8.43 25.99
CA ALA A 66 2.06 -9.15 26.81
C ALA A 66 0.67 -9.18 26.14
N TYR A 67 0.26 -8.08 25.51
CA TYR A 67 -0.99 -8.00 24.77
C TYR A 67 -1.03 -8.99 23.59
N LEU A 68 0.02 -9.02 22.76
CA LEU A 68 0.08 -9.84 21.56
C LEU A 68 0.11 -11.35 21.88
N ILE A 69 0.82 -11.74 22.95
CA ILE A 69 0.82 -13.12 23.44
C ILE A 69 -0.58 -13.51 23.93
N ARG A 70 -1.22 -12.66 24.76
CA ARG A 70 -2.58 -12.92 25.26
C ARG A 70 -3.60 -13.08 24.13
N ARG A 71 -3.42 -12.36 23.03
CA ARG A 71 -4.29 -12.39 21.84
C ARG A 71 -3.91 -13.48 20.83
N LYS A 72 -2.89 -14.29 21.12
CA LYS A 72 -2.34 -15.31 20.22
C LYS A 72 -1.90 -14.74 18.86
N LEU A 73 -1.54 -13.46 18.82
CA LEU A 73 -1.00 -12.78 17.63
C LEU A 73 0.52 -12.95 17.51
N SER A 74 1.18 -13.28 18.62
CA SER A 74 2.57 -13.73 18.68
C SER A 74 2.68 -14.94 19.60
N LEU A 75 3.55 -15.89 19.26
CA LEU A 75 3.88 -17.05 20.11
C LEU A 75 5.02 -16.75 21.10
N VAL A 76 5.78 -15.69 20.84
CA VAL A 76 6.97 -15.28 21.60
C VAL A 76 6.90 -13.80 21.99
N GLY A 77 7.66 -13.41 23.01
CA GLY A 77 7.78 -12.01 23.40
C GLY A 77 8.47 -11.16 22.33
N LEU A 78 8.15 -9.86 22.28
CA LEU A 78 8.73 -8.96 21.28
C LEU A 78 10.26 -8.82 21.42
N TRP A 79 10.80 -9.02 22.62
CA TRP A 79 12.25 -9.02 22.87
C TRP A 79 12.97 -10.25 22.30
N GLU A 80 12.23 -11.34 22.05
CA GLU A 80 12.76 -12.56 21.42
C GLU A 80 12.90 -12.40 19.90
N LEU A 81 12.32 -11.33 19.33
CA LEU A 81 12.37 -11.05 17.90
C LEU A 81 13.66 -10.29 17.56
N THR A 82 14.75 -11.04 17.44
CA THR A 82 16.11 -10.52 17.23
C THR A 82 16.42 -10.06 15.80
N THR A 83 15.50 -10.27 14.86
CA THR A 83 15.70 -9.89 13.45
C THR A 83 14.61 -8.95 12.96
N PHE A 84 15.01 -8.03 12.08
CA PHE A 84 14.13 -7.02 11.49
C PHE A 84 12.86 -7.65 10.87
N GLU A 85 13.00 -8.71 10.08
CA GLU A 85 11.85 -9.32 9.38
C GLU A 85 10.86 -10.00 10.32
N LEU A 86 11.36 -10.67 11.37
CA LEU A 86 10.50 -11.31 12.38
C LEU A 86 9.70 -10.26 13.16
N PHE A 87 10.37 -9.19 13.60
CA PHE A 87 9.67 -8.10 14.31
C PHE A 87 8.73 -7.35 13.39
N LYS A 88 9.10 -7.07 12.13
CA LYS A 88 8.27 -6.33 11.17
C LYS A 88 6.93 -7.03 10.90
N SER A 89 6.95 -8.34 10.68
CA SER A 89 5.73 -9.14 10.50
C SER A 89 4.77 -9.02 11.70
N ILE A 90 5.30 -9.08 12.93
CA ILE A 90 4.48 -8.95 14.15
C ILE A 90 4.04 -7.50 14.39
N TYR A 91 4.88 -6.53 14.07
CA TYR A 91 4.58 -5.10 14.16
C TYR A 91 3.44 -4.71 13.21
N ASP A 92 3.47 -5.15 11.95
CA ASP A 92 2.41 -4.88 10.98
C ASP A 92 1.08 -5.53 11.41
N LYS A 93 1.12 -6.72 11.99
CA LYS A 93 -0.07 -7.36 12.60
C LYS A 93 -0.62 -6.54 13.76
N ALA A 94 0.24 -6.07 14.66
CA ALA A 94 -0.16 -5.24 15.80
C ALA A 94 -0.79 -3.91 15.33
N LEU A 95 -0.27 -3.28 14.27
CA LEU A 95 -0.82 -2.04 13.73
C LEU A 95 -2.20 -2.20 13.08
N ASN A 96 -2.44 -3.37 12.47
CA ASN A 96 -3.70 -3.71 11.80
C ASN A 96 -4.77 -4.30 12.74
N ASP A 97 -4.42 -4.60 13.99
CA ASP A 97 -5.39 -5.08 14.98
C ASP A 97 -6.30 -3.93 15.48
N LYS A 98 -7.55 -3.94 15.01
CA LYS A 98 -8.57 -2.93 15.35
C LYS A 98 -8.87 -2.92 16.86
N GLN A 99 -8.76 -4.06 17.53
CA GLN A 99 -9.09 -4.18 18.94
C GLN A 99 -8.01 -3.53 19.81
N PHE A 100 -6.74 -3.69 19.48
CA PHE A 100 -5.60 -3.04 20.15
C PHE A 100 -5.73 -1.52 20.08
N ARG A 101 -6.09 -1.00 18.89
CA ARG A 101 -6.34 0.43 18.68
C ARG A 101 -7.52 0.94 19.54
N ALA A 102 -8.55 0.13 19.75
CA ALA A 102 -9.73 0.52 20.51
C ALA A 102 -9.55 0.42 22.03
N THR A 103 -8.90 -0.64 22.52
CA THR A 103 -8.82 -0.96 23.95
C THR A 103 -7.74 -0.20 24.69
N ASP A 104 -6.63 0.17 24.02
CA ASP A 104 -5.56 0.95 24.64
C ASP A 104 -4.98 1.96 23.64
N LYS A 105 -5.78 2.99 23.34
CA LYS A 105 -5.45 4.06 22.38
C LYS A 105 -4.09 4.72 22.67
N LYS A 106 -3.73 4.89 23.96
CA LYS A 106 -2.50 5.55 24.39
C LYS A 106 -1.28 4.66 24.12
N THR A 107 -1.35 3.38 24.50
CA THR A 107 -0.27 2.42 24.21
C THR A 107 -0.15 2.17 22.71
N TYR A 108 -1.26 2.09 21.96
CA TYR A 108 -1.25 1.98 20.49
C TYR A 108 -0.50 3.15 19.84
N ALA A 109 -0.88 4.39 20.15
CA ALA A 109 -0.26 5.58 19.57
C ALA A 109 1.24 5.68 19.92
N THR A 110 1.61 5.26 21.13
CA THR A 110 3.01 5.17 21.57
C THR A 110 3.75 4.09 20.79
N PHE A 111 3.14 2.91 20.60
CA PHE A 111 3.73 1.76 19.94
C PHE A 111 3.99 1.98 18.45
N VAL A 112 3.18 2.77 17.74
CA VAL A 112 3.46 3.14 16.34
C VAL A 112 4.89 3.70 16.21
N GLN A 113 5.27 4.59 17.13
CA GLN A 113 6.59 5.25 17.12
C GLN A 113 7.68 4.38 17.74
N VAL A 114 7.38 3.73 18.87
CA VAL A 114 8.34 2.87 19.57
C VAL A 114 8.72 1.66 18.71
N GLY A 115 7.76 1.02 18.04
CA GLY A 115 8.02 -0.11 17.15
C GLY A 115 8.82 0.28 15.90
N GLN A 116 8.64 1.48 15.36
CA GLN A 116 9.51 2.00 14.29
C GLN A 116 10.95 2.22 14.76
N ALA A 117 11.14 2.70 15.98
CA ALA A 117 12.47 2.85 16.55
C ALA A 117 13.13 1.49 16.79
N PHE A 118 12.37 0.50 17.26
CA PHE A 118 12.88 -0.86 17.43
C PHE A 118 13.24 -1.52 16.09
N LEU A 119 12.45 -1.31 15.03
CA LEU A 119 12.81 -1.72 13.66
C LEU A 119 14.12 -1.07 13.19
N ARG A 120 14.36 0.20 13.50
CA ARG A 120 15.63 0.88 13.17
C ARG A 120 16.80 0.29 13.95
N PHE A 121 16.61 0.00 15.24
CA PHE A 121 17.59 -0.69 16.07
C PHE A 121 17.96 -2.08 15.52
N LEU A 122 16.97 -2.89 15.14
CA LEU A 122 17.23 -4.21 14.54
C LEU A 122 17.91 -4.10 13.17
N LYS A 123 17.71 -2.99 12.45
CA LYS A 123 18.35 -2.71 11.16
C LYS A 123 19.77 -2.15 11.31
N SER A 124 20.07 -1.42 12.39
CA SER A 124 21.40 -0.88 12.66
C SER A 124 22.40 -1.94 13.15
N LYS A 125 21.94 -3.18 13.42
CA LYS A 125 22.74 -4.34 13.86
C LYS A 125 23.85 -3.97 14.87
N PRO A 126 23.51 -3.38 16.04
CA PRO A 126 24.47 -3.30 17.12
C PRO A 126 24.89 -4.72 17.50
N SER A 127 26.19 -4.92 17.72
CA SER A 127 26.81 -6.20 17.99
C SER A 127 26.23 -6.86 19.25
N LEU A 128 25.16 -7.65 19.09
CA LEU A 128 24.57 -8.55 20.11
C LEU A 128 25.51 -9.72 20.50
N LEU A 129 26.82 -9.56 20.30
CA LEU A 129 27.89 -10.52 20.58
C LEU A 129 29.02 -9.78 21.31
N LYS A 130 28.79 -9.43 22.57
CA LYS A 130 29.85 -9.05 23.52
C LYS A 130 29.61 -9.74 24.86
N ALA A 131 29.59 -11.07 24.87
CA ALA A 131 29.75 -11.86 26.08
C ALA A 131 30.07 -13.33 25.73
N SER A 132 31.26 -13.55 25.21
CA SER A 132 32.00 -14.81 25.41
C SER A 132 33.41 -14.62 24.85
N ASN A 133 34.39 -15.08 25.63
CA ASN A 133 35.81 -15.25 25.30
C ASN A 133 36.74 -14.13 25.78
N GLN A 134 37.10 -14.23 27.07
CA GLN A 134 38.49 -14.04 27.49
C GLN A 134 39.30 -15.29 27.12
N SER A 135 40.35 -15.06 26.34
CA SER A 135 41.59 -15.85 26.13
C SER A 135 41.53 -17.37 25.96
N ILE A 136 41.92 -17.86 24.78
CA ILE A 136 43.27 -18.42 24.49
C ILE A 136 43.39 -18.55 22.96
N GLY A 137 44.54 -18.13 22.42
CA GLY A 137 44.77 -17.98 20.99
C GLY A 137 45.17 -19.27 20.25
N ILE A 138 45.08 -19.21 18.92
CA ILE A 138 46.18 -19.37 17.95
C ILE A 138 45.62 -19.10 16.52
N ASN A 139 46.31 -18.20 15.82
CA ASN A 139 46.44 -18.02 14.36
C ASN A 139 45.20 -17.93 13.43
N SER A 140 44.88 -16.68 13.07
CA SER A 140 45.00 -16.13 11.70
C SER A 140 44.41 -16.96 10.53
N GLN A 141 43.15 -16.68 10.17
CA GLN A 141 42.80 -16.11 8.85
C GLN A 141 41.45 -15.38 8.96
N VAL A 142 41.39 -14.16 8.43
CA VAL A 142 40.19 -13.31 8.40
C VAL A 142 39.14 -14.00 7.51
N SER A 143 38.12 -14.61 8.13
CA SER A 143 36.94 -15.09 7.40
C SER A 143 36.02 -13.90 7.15
N GLU A 144 36.23 -13.22 6.02
CA GLU A 144 35.24 -12.30 5.47
C GLU A 144 33.91 -13.06 5.34
N ARG A 145 32.87 -12.62 6.04
CA ARG A 145 31.53 -13.19 5.87
C ARG A 145 31.06 -12.93 4.45
N LEU A 146 31.23 -13.93 3.59
CA LEU A 146 30.79 -13.87 2.20
C LEU A 146 29.28 -13.64 2.15
N THR A 147 28.79 -13.03 1.09
CA THR A 147 27.35 -13.11 0.76
C THR A 147 27.04 -14.52 0.25
N ILE A 148 25.76 -14.92 0.21
CA ILE A 148 25.38 -16.24 -0.38
C ILE A 148 25.96 -16.39 -1.78
N ARG A 149 25.91 -15.34 -2.61
CA ARG A 149 26.50 -15.32 -3.95
C ARG A 149 28.03 -15.45 -3.90
N GLY A 150 28.71 -14.74 -2.99
CA GLY A 150 30.15 -14.85 -2.80
C GLY A 150 30.58 -16.25 -2.37
N ALA A 151 29.80 -16.91 -1.50
CA ALA A 151 30.04 -18.27 -1.06
C ALA A 151 29.87 -19.28 -2.23
N VAL A 152 28.82 -19.12 -3.05
CA VAL A 152 28.61 -19.93 -4.26
C VAL A 152 29.77 -19.77 -5.25
N ILE A 153 30.20 -18.54 -5.52
CA ILE A 153 31.32 -18.27 -6.44
C ILE A 153 32.59 -18.96 -5.93
N LYS A 154 32.90 -18.82 -4.64
CA LYS A 154 34.08 -19.45 -4.03
C LYS A 154 34.04 -20.98 -4.11
N ILE A 155 32.88 -21.61 -3.87
CA ILE A 155 32.73 -23.07 -3.99
C ILE A 155 32.91 -23.56 -5.44
N LEU A 156 32.33 -22.85 -6.41
CA LEU A 156 32.47 -23.22 -7.82
C LEU A 156 33.90 -22.98 -8.35
N GLN A 157 34.58 -21.93 -7.86
CA GLN A 157 36.00 -21.70 -8.13
C GLN A 157 36.89 -22.82 -7.56
N LEU A 158 36.67 -23.21 -6.31
CA LEU A 158 37.43 -24.27 -5.66
C LEU A 158 37.18 -25.65 -6.27
N SER A 159 35.96 -25.91 -6.74
CA SER A 159 35.57 -27.24 -7.23
C SER A 159 35.92 -27.47 -8.70
N GLN A 160 36.13 -26.42 -9.50
CA GLN A 160 36.46 -26.44 -10.94
C GLN A 160 35.55 -27.35 -11.80
N ARG A 161 34.37 -27.74 -11.29
CA ARG A 161 33.37 -28.56 -11.96
C ARG A 161 31.97 -28.04 -11.70
N GLY A 162 31.03 -28.47 -12.54
CA GLY A 162 29.62 -28.21 -12.34
C GLY A 162 29.12 -28.86 -11.06
N MET A 163 28.28 -28.14 -10.31
CA MET A 163 27.69 -28.64 -9.08
C MET A 163 26.19 -28.39 -9.01
N THR A 164 25.47 -29.30 -8.37
CA THR A 164 24.04 -29.12 -8.10
C THR A 164 23.84 -28.11 -6.97
N VAL A 165 22.64 -27.57 -6.81
CA VAL A 165 22.32 -26.66 -5.68
C VAL A 165 22.58 -27.35 -4.33
N GLY A 166 22.30 -28.66 -4.24
CA GLY A 166 22.54 -29.45 -3.05
C GLY A 166 24.02 -29.58 -2.70
N GLU A 167 24.85 -29.91 -3.69
CA GLU A 167 26.30 -29.97 -3.53
C GLU A 167 26.90 -28.61 -3.13
N ILE A 168 26.44 -27.53 -3.76
CA ILE A 168 26.89 -26.17 -3.46
C ILE A 168 26.51 -25.79 -2.03
N TYR A 169 25.26 -26.06 -1.63
CA TYR A 169 24.80 -25.80 -0.27
C TYR A 169 25.63 -26.57 0.77
N ASN A 170 25.81 -27.88 0.59
CA ASN A 170 26.57 -28.71 1.52
C ASN A 170 28.01 -28.20 1.65
N LYS A 171 28.66 -27.88 0.54
CA LYS A 171 30.02 -27.33 0.57
C LYS A 171 30.11 -25.95 1.21
N ILE A 172 29.09 -25.10 1.09
CA ILE A 172 29.06 -23.81 1.78
C ILE A 172 29.02 -24.01 3.31
N ILE A 173 28.26 -25.01 3.78
CA ILE A 173 28.20 -25.37 5.20
C ILE A 173 29.51 -26.01 5.66
N GLU A 174 30.03 -27.00 4.94
CA GLU A 174 31.27 -27.72 5.25
C GLU A 174 32.49 -26.79 5.33
N ASN A 175 32.52 -25.73 4.50
CA ASN A 175 33.62 -24.76 4.47
C ASN A 175 33.32 -23.51 5.32
N GLU A 176 32.23 -23.52 6.11
CA GLU A 176 31.78 -22.41 6.96
C GLU A 176 31.70 -21.05 6.25
N LEU A 177 31.38 -21.05 4.94
CA LEU A 177 31.43 -19.85 4.11
C LEU A 177 30.20 -18.95 4.27
N TYR A 178 29.08 -19.52 4.73
CA TYR A 178 27.83 -18.79 4.98
C TYR A 178 26.90 -19.54 5.93
N SER A 179 26.25 -18.84 6.86
CA SER A 179 25.23 -19.40 7.76
C SER A 179 23.81 -19.06 7.26
N PHE A 180 22.99 -20.07 6.97
CA PHE A 180 21.61 -19.87 6.50
C PHE A 180 20.61 -19.81 7.66
N GLY A 181 19.84 -18.73 7.77
CA GLY A 181 18.72 -18.60 8.72
C GLY A 181 17.33 -18.84 8.11
N ALA A 182 17.27 -19.29 6.86
CA ALA A 182 16.01 -19.51 6.15
C ALA A 182 15.40 -20.88 6.46
N LYS A 183 14.07 -20.98 6.50
CA LYS A 183 13.36 -22.26 6.65
C LYS A 183 13.67 -23.27 5.53
N ASN A 184 14.07 -22.79 4.35
CA ASN A 184 14.53 -23.63 3.23
C ASN A 184 15.81 -23.03 2.61
N PRO A 185 17.00 -23.33 3.18
CA PRO A 185 18.29 -22.81 2.71
C PRO A 185 18.63 -23.16 1.26
N LEU A 186 18.28 -24.38 0.83
CA LEU A 186 18.49 -24.86 -0.54
C LEU A 186 17.77 -23.99 -1.57
N ASN A 187 16.54 -23.56 -1.28
CA ASN A 187 15.81 -22.67 -2.17
C ASN A 187 16.45 -21.27 -2.24
N VAL A 188 17.04 -20.79 -1.15
CA VAL A 188 17.75 -19.50 -1.14
C VAL A 188 19.00 -19.55 -2.02
N VAL A 189 19.76 -20.64 -1.94
CA VAL A 189 20.92 -20.89 -2.83
C VAL A 189 20.45 -20.96 -4.29
N ARG A 190 19.39 -21.73 -4.57
CA ARG A 190 18.80 -21.84 -5.91
C ARG A 190 18.40 -20.49 -6.49
N ILE A 191 17.67 -19.67 -5.74
CA ILE A 191 17.24 -18.33 -6.17
C ILE A 191 18.45 -17.44 -6.47
N GLN A 192 19.48 -17.48 -5.62
CA GLN A 192 20.68 -16.67 -5.84
C GLN A 192 21.48 -17.10 -7.06
N ILE A 193 21.52 -18.40 -7.36
CA ILE A 193 22.15 -18.91 -8.58
C ILE A 193 21.30 -18.56 -9.80
N GLU A 194 20.00 -18.87 -9.79
CA GLU A 194 19.09 -18.67 -10.93
C GLU A 194 18.90 -17.19 -11.28
N SER A 195 18.92 -16.28 -10.29
CA SER A 195 18.87 -14.84 -10.55
C SER A 195 20.12 -14.30 -11.24
N ALA A 196 21.25 -15.00 -11.15
CA ALA A 196 22.55 -14.61 -11.70
C ALA A 196 23.08 -15.63 -12.73
N CYS A 197 22.21 -16.48 -13.28
CA CYS A 197 22.55 -17.50 -14.26
C CYS A 197 22.23 -17.00 -15.67
N LYS A 198 23.20 -17.13 -16.59
CA LYS A 198 23.07 -16.76 -18.00
C LYS A 198 21.93 -17.56 -18.64
N GLY A 199 20.98 -16.87 -19.27
CA GLY A 199 19.83 -17.48 -19.93
C GLY A 199 18.68 -17.88 -18.99
N SER A 200 18.69 -17.43 -17.73
CA SER A 200 17.59 -17.69 -16.78
C SER A 200 16.35 -16.82 -17.06
N ASN A 201 15.16 -17.45 -16.98
CA ASN A 201 13.85 -16.79 -17.08
C ASN A 201 13.36 -16.23 -15.72
N TYR A 202 14.23 -16.12 -14.72
CA TYR A 202 13.86 -15.64 -13.40
C TYR A 202 13.50 -14.15 -13.41
N THR A 203 12.37 -13.78 -12.81
CA THR A 203 11.74 -12.45 -12.93
C THR A 203 12.57 -11.31 -12.33
N TYR A 204 13.37 -11.61 -11.29
CA TYR A 204 14.23 -10.63 -10.61
C TYR A 204 15.70 -10.98 -10.83
N ARG A 205 16.22 -10.57 -12.00
CA ARG A 205 17.59 -10.86 -12.39
C ARG A 205 18.61 -9.97 -11.67
N ALA A 206 19.79 -10.52 -11.41
CA ALA A 206 20.97 -9.76 -11.06
C ALA A 206 21.45 -8.93 -12.26
N THR A 207 22.10 -7.81 -11.99
CA THR A 207 22.66 -6.91 -13.01
C THR A 207 23.83 -7.52 -13.81
N LYS A 208 24.39 -8.63 -13.32
CA LYS A 208 25.47 -9.37 -13.96
C LYS A 208 25.24 -10.87 -13.83
N ASP A 209 25.47 -11.59 -14.92
CA ASP A 209 25.45 -13.05 -14.95
C ASP A 209 26.81 -13.58 -14.47
N TYR A 210 26.78 -14.46 -13.47
CA TYR A 210 27.96 -15.08 -12.85
C TYR A 210 28.04 -16.59 -13.11
N PHE A 211 26.91 -17.21 -13.48
CA PHE A 211 26.80 -18.66 -13.59
C PHE A 211 26.27 -19.07 -14.97
N ARG A 212 26.57 -20.30 -15.39
CA ARG A 212 25.85 -21.03 -16.46
C ARG A 212 25.37 -22.35 -15.91
N CYS A 213 24.31 -22.91 -16.48
CA CYS A 213 23.83 -24.23 -16.12
C CYS A 213 23.91 -25.20 -17.31
N THR A 214 24.12 -26.48 -17.01
CA THR A 214 23.85 -27.60 -17.92
C THR A 214 22.87 -28.53 -17.24
N VAL A 215 22.13 -29.30 -18.02
CA VAL A 215 21.22 -30.31 -17.50
C VAL A 215 21.80 -31.66 -17.88
N ASP A 216 21.89 -32.58 -16.92
CA ASP A 216 22.31 -33.95 -17.23
C ASP A 216 21.17 -34.76 -17.87
N ALA A 217 21.47 -36.01 -18.25
CA ALA A 217 20.49 -36.90 -18.89
C ALA A 217 19.27 -37.26 -17.99
N LYS A 218 19.31 -36.93 -16.69
CA LYS A 218 18.24 -37.17 -15.72
C LYS A 218 17.45 -35.89 -15.39
N GLY A 219 17.75 -34.78 -16.05
CA GLY A 219 17.09 -33.50 -15.80
C GLY A 219 17.69 -32.70 -14.64
N GLU A 220 18.79 -33.15 -14.04
CA GLU A 220 19.44 -32.47 -12.91
C GLU A 220 20.31 -31.32 -13.40
N LYS A 221 20.11 -30.13 -12.82
CA LYS A 221 20.86 -28.91 -13.18
C LYS A 221 22.20 -28.85 -12.45
N PHE A 222 23.28 -28.75 -13.22
CA PHE A 222 24.63 -28.48 -12.75
C PHE A 222 25.03 -27.05 -13.10
N TYR A 223 25.55 -26.31 -12.13
CA TYR A 223 25.95 -24.91 -12.28
C TYR A 223 27.46 -24.77 -12.30
N TYR A 224 27.95 -23.91 -13.21
CA TYR A 224 29.36 -23.61 -13.42
C TYR A 224 29.58 -22.11 -13.29
N LEU A 225 30.79 -21.71 -12.91
CA LEU A 225 31.19 -20.31 -12.98
C LEU A 225 31.35 -19.88 -14.44
N LEU A 226 30.88 -18.68 -14.78
CA LEU A 226 31.07 -18.08 -16.09
C LEU A 226 32.50 -17.50 -16.17
N ASP A 227 33.38 -18.10 -16.95
CA ASP A 227 34.78 -17.67 -17.04
C ASP A 227 34.96 -16.49 -18.03
N ALA A 228 35.86 -15.56 -17.71
CA ALA A 228 36.01 -14.28 -18.41
C ALA A 228 36.99 -14.31 -19.60
N ARG A 229 37.37 -15.50 -20.12
CA ARG A 229 38.31 -15.62 -21.26
C ARG A 229 37.86 -16.71 -22.26
N ASN A 230 37.55 -16.27 -23.49
CA ASN A 230 37.42 -17.02 -24.77
C ASN A 230 36.28 -18.08 -24.86
N VAL A 231 35.12 -17.83 -25.48
CA VAL A 231 34.72 -17.73 -26.93
C VAL A 231 34.83 -19.06 -27.71
N GLN A 232 33.68 -19.58 -28.19
CA GLN A 232 33.37 -20.06 -29.56
C GLN A 232 32.21 -21.10 -29.54
N GLU A 233 31.17 -20.85 -30.34
CA GLU A 233 30.28 -21.90 -30.85
C GLU A 233 31.05 -22.81 -31.81
N PRO A 234 30.69 -24.11 -31.88
CA PRO A 234 30.75 -24.77 -33.18
C PRO A 234 29.44 -25.49 -33.53
N ASP A 235 29.10 -25.28 -34.80
CA ASP A 235 28.18 -26.01 -35.65
C ASP A 235 28.35 -27.54 -35.60
N ASN A 236 27.21 -28.21 -35.76
CA ASN A 236 26.95 -29.54 -36.36
C ASN A 236 28.00 -30.65 -36.24
N LYS A 237 27.59 -31.76 -35.59
CA LYS A 237 27.56 -33.10 -36.21
C LYS A 237 26.40 -33.93 -35.65
N ALA A 238 25.58 -34.43 -36.56
CA ALA A 238 24.69 -35.57 -36.35
C ALA A 238 25.54 -36.84 -36.11
N ASP A 239 25.16 -37.66 -35.13
CA ASP A 239 24.77 -39.06 -35.36
C ASP A 239 24.27 -39.74 -34.07
N VAL A 240 22.96 -40.01 -34.08
CA VAL A 240 22.25 -41.23 -33.66
C VAL A 240 22.71 -41.97 -32.39
N TYR A 241 21.91 -41.85 -31.33
CA TYR A 241 21.36 -42.99 -30.57
C TYR A 241 19.91 -42.69 -30.16
N ALA A 242 19.08 -43.72 -30.28
CA ALA A 242 17.63 -43.68 -30.44
C ALA A 242 16.81 -43.17 -29.22
N GLY A 243 15.91 -42.21 -29.51
CA GLY A 243 14.45 -42.33 -29.29
C GLY A 243 13.90 -42.61 -27.89
N LYS A 244 13.47 -41.54 -27.21
CA LYS A 244 12.10 -41.42 -26.63
C LYS A 244 11.63 -39.96 -26.75
N PRO A 245 10.37 -39.66 -27.09
CA PRO A 245 9.96 -38.30 -27.41
C PRO A 245 9.61 -37.51 -26.13
N LEU A 246 10.35 -36.42 -25.86
CA LEU A 246 10.05 -35.42 -24.81
C LEU A 246 8.66 -34.72 -24.96
N VAL A 247 7.97 -34.94 -26.08
CA VAL A 247 6.65 -34.35 -26.37
C VAL A 247 5.51 -35.22 -25.84
N GLU A 248 5.66 -36.56 -25.83
CA GLU A 248 4.61 -37.47 -25.34
C GLU A 248 4.46 -37.40 -23.81
N ASP A 249 5.57 -37.25 -23.07
CA ASP A 249 5.54 -37.20 -21.61
C ASP A 249 4.85 -35.93 -21.08
N PHE A 250 5.04 -34.78 -21.75
CA PHE A 250 4.36 -33.54 -21.38
C PHE A 250 2.87 -33.59 -21.72
N GLN A 251 2.51 -34.07 -22.90
CA GLN A 251 1.11 -34.23 -23.33
C GLN A 251 0.35 -35.19 -22.41
N ASN A 252 0.97 -36.33 -22.05
CA ASN A 252 0.41 -37.32 -21.13
C ASN A 252 0.20 -36.76 -19.72
N GLU A 253 1.10 -35.90 -19.22
CA GLU A 253 0.92 -35.22 -17.93
C GLU A 253 -0.23 -34.19 -17.96
N LEU A 254 -0.41 -33.47 -19.07
CA LEU A 254 -1.54 -32.55 -19.22
C LEU A 254 -2.89 -33.29 -19.22
N THR A 255 -2.98 -34.41 -19.94
CA THR A 255 -4.19 -35.25 -19.95
C THR A 255 -4.51 -35.81 -18.57
N LYS A 256 -3.49 -36.13 -17.76
CA LYS A 256 -3.67 -36.55 -16.36
C LYS A 256 -4.22 -35.42 -15.49
N ILE A 257 -3.74 -34.18 -15.65
CA ILE A 257 -4.27 -33.01 -14.94
C ILE A 257 -5.75 -32.82 -15.26
N GLU A 258 -6.09 -32.81 -16.55
CA GLU A 258 -7.46 -32.60 -17.02
C GLU A 258 -8.40 -33.69 -16.47
N SER A 259 -7.99 -34.96 -16.58
CA SER A 259 -8.76 -36.10 -16.04
C SER A 259 -8.92 -36.02 -14.52
N PHE A 260 -7.88 -35.61 -13.79
CA PHE A 260 -7.93 -35.44 -12.34
C PHE A 260 -8.95 -34.36 -11.94
N ILE A 261 -8.90 -33.19 -12.60
CA ILE A 261 -9.87 -32.11 -12.35
C ILE A 261 -11.28 -32.55 -12.75
N LYS A 262 -11.44 -33.23 -13.89
CA LYS A 262 -12.74 -33.73 -14.35
C LYS A 262 -13.33 -34.77 -13.39
N SER A 263 -12.49 -35.61 -12.78
CA SER A 263 -12.94 -36.61 -11.78
C SER A 263 -13.38 -35.99 -10.45
N ALA A 264 -12.97 -34.76 -10.17
CA ALA A 264 -13.41 -34.00 -8.99
C ALA A 264 -14.79 -33.35 -9.18
N ASP A 265 -15.36 -33.41 -10.39
CA ASP A 265 -16.67 -32.89 -10.74
C ASP A 265 -16.84 -31.40 -10.33
N ILE A 266 -18.06 -30.96 -10.00
CA ILE A 266 -18.35 -29.58 -9.57
C ILE A 266 -17.64 -29.16 -8.28
N CYS A 267 -17.13 -30.10 -7.48
CA CYS A 267 -16.30 -29.78 -6.31
C CYS A 267 -14.96 -29.16 -6.70
N GLY A 268 -14.46 -29.49 -7.91
CA GLY A 268 -13.18 -29.03 -8.43
C GLY A 268 -11.97 -29.54 -7.65
N ALA A 269 -10.78 -29.16 -8.11
CA ALA A 269 -9.52 -29.52 -7.49
C ALA A 269 -8.68 -28.28 -7.16
N LYS A 270 -8.07 -28.24 -5.97
CA LYS A 270 -7.19 -27.13 -5.58
C LYS A 270 -5.84 -27.26 -6.27
N LEU A 271 -5.23 -26.11 -6.57
CA LEU A 271 -3.90 -26.05 -7.17
C LEU A 271 -2.86 -26.90 -6.45
N ASP A 272 -2.85 -26.88 -5.11
CA ASP A 272 -1.90 -27.65 -4.32
C ASP A 272 -2.09 -29.16 -4.49
N ASP A 273 -3.34 -29.63 -4.56
CA ASP A 273 -3.68 -31.05 -4.77
C ASP A 273 -3.33 -31.49 -6.19
N ILE A 274 -3.59 -30.64 -7.18
CA ILE A 274 -3.20 -30.87 -8.58
C ILE A 274 -1.68 -30.96 -8.68
N VAL A 275 -0.94 -30.03 -8.08
CA VAL A 275 0.53 -30.03 -8.08
C VAL A 275 1.07 -31.29 -7.40
N ALA A 276 0.49 -31.70 -6.27
CA ALA A 276 0.87 -32.92 -5.58
C ALA A 276 0.61 -34.18 -6.42
N TYR A 277 -0.49 -34.22 -7.18
CA TYR A 277 -0.84 -35.34 -8.05
C TYR A 277 0.12 -35.51 -9.23
N VAL A 278 0.54 -34.40 -9.85
CA VAL A 278 1.26 -34.42 -11.14
C VAL A 278 2.77 -34.22 -10.95
N SER A 279 3.19 -33.64 -9.83
CA SER A 279 4.59 -33.39 -9.52
C SER A 279 4.99 -33.75 -8.09
N PRO A 280 4.93 -35.04 -7.71
CA PRO A 280 5.69 -35.53 -6.57
C PRO A 280 7.22 -35.30 -6.72
N THR A 281 7.72 -35.08 -7.95
CA THR A 281 9.15 -35.16 -8.29
C THR A 281 9.77 -33.94 -9.01
N GLY A 282 9.07 -32.85 -9.38
CA GLY A 282 9.83 -31.75 -10.01
C GLY A 282 9.22 -30.48 -10.64
N ARG A 283 7.91 -30.28 -10.81
CA ARG A 283 7.38 -29.00 -11.34
C ARG A 283 7.01 -28.02 -10.24
N GLY A 284 7.34 -26.75 -10.44
CA GLY A 284 6.89 -25.67 -9.57
C GLY A 284 5.40 -25.37 -9.75
N VAL A 285 4.77 -24.81 -8.72
CA VAL A 285 3.35 -24.41 -8.70
C VAL A 285 3.00 -23.44 -9.84
N ASN A 286 3.89 -22.48 -10.14
CA ASN A 286 3.61 -21.39 -11.08
C ASN A 286 3.40 -21.84 -12.55
N PRO A 287 4.22 -22.74 -13.14
CA PRO A 287 3.95 -23.29 -14.47
C PRO A 287 2.60 -23.98 -14.61
N ILE A 288 2.20 -24.80 -13.61
CA ILE A 288 0.91 -25.50 -13.63
C ILE A 288 -0.23 -24.48 -13.53
N LYS A 289 -0.10 -23.51 -12.62
CA LYS A 289 -1.07 -22.42 -12.49
C LYS A 289 -1.24 -21.63 -13.79
N ALA A 290 -0.13 -21.22 -14.41
CA ALA A 290 -0.16 -20.44 -15.65
C ALA A 290 -0.81 -21.23 -16.81
N PHE A 291 -0.52 -22.53 -16.89
CA PHE A 291 -1.19 -23.42 -17.85
C PHE A 291 -2.69 -23.47 -17.60
N LEU A 292 -3.13 -23.76 -16.37
CA LEU A 292 -4.55 -23.86 -16.02
C LEU A 292 -5.29 -22.54 -16.23
N ASP A 293 -4.71 -21.40 -15.82
CA ASP A 293 -5.30 -20.07 -15.99
C ASP A 293 -5.52 -19.68 -17.47
N SER A 294 -4.81 -20.35 -18.39
CA SER A 294 -4.94 -20.13 -19.85
C SER A 294 -5.79 -21.19 -20.55
N ALA A 295 -6.12 -22.29 -19.88
CA ALA A 295 -6.80 -23.44 -20.47
C ALA A 295 -8.32 -23.20 -20.52
N LYS A 296 -8.92 -23.29 -21.71
CA LYS A 296 -10.37 -23.08 -21.89
C LYS A 296 -11.24 -24.10 -21.15
N TRP A 297 -10.72 -25.31 -20.92
CA TRP A 297 -11.45 -26.36 -20.19
C TRP A 297 -11.31 -26.22 -18.66
N ALA A 298 -10.38 -25.41 -18.16
CA ALA A 298 -10.11 -25.29 -16.72
C ALA A 298 -10.67 -23.97 -16.16
N VAL A 299 -11.88 -24.00 -15.62
CA VAL A 299 -12.53 -22.83 -15.03
C VAL A 299 -11.90 -22.54 -13.67
N THR A 300 -11.21 -21.40 -13.57
CA THR A 300 -10.64 -20.95 -12.29
C THR A 300 -11.73 -20.40 -11.38
N MET A 301 -11.71 -20.80 -10.11
CA MET A 301 -12.58 -20.33 -9.02
C MET A 301 -11.75 -19.67 -7.90
N PRO A 302 -12.37 -19.06 -6.87
CA PRO A 302 -11.65 -18.52 -5.72
C PRO A 302 -10.71 -19.55 -5.06
N ASP A 303 -9.71 -19.05 -4.33
CA ASP A 303 -8.73 -19.87 -3.60
C ASP A 303 -7.94 -20.88 -4.46
N HIS A 304 -7.72 -20.54 -5.75
CA HIS A 304 -7.00 -21.39 -6.70
C HIS A 304 -7.63 -22.79 -6.87
N LEU A 305 -8.95 -22.85 -6.80
CA LEU A 305 -9.74 -24.02 -7.17
C LEU A 305 -9.98 -24.02 -8.68
N TYR A 306 -9.93 -25.20 -9.32
CA TYR A 306 -10.20 -25.36 -10.74
C TYR A 306 -11.32 -26.39 -10.94
N ILE A 307 -12.31 -26.05 -11.78
CA ILE A 307 -13.42 -26.92 -12.17
C ILE A 307 -13.31 -27.18 -13.67
N HIS A 308 -13.53 -28.42 -14.09
CA HIS A 308 -13.57 -28.73 -15.52
C HIS A 308 -14.83 -28.12 -16.14
N ARG A 309 -14.72 -27.45 -17.29
CA ARG A 309 -15.83 -26.77 -17.99
C ARG A 309 -17.05 -27.68 -18.16
N ASP A 310 -16.84 -28.92 -18.63
CA ASP A 310 -17.92 -29.91 -18.83
C ASP A 310 -18.66 -30.33 -17.55
N CYS A 311 -18.10 -30.07 -16.37
CA CYS A 311 -18.77 -30.37 -15.09
C CYS A 311 -19.74 -29.25 -14.67
N ILE A 312 -19.75 -28.12 -15.38
CA ILE A 312 -20.67 -27.02 -15.12
C ILE A 312 -21.94 -27.22 -15.96
N ILE A 313 -23.05 -27.46 -15.29
CA ILE A 313 -24.36 -27.71 -15.88
C ILE A 313 -24.85 -26.45 -16.59
N ASP A 314 -25.38 -26.57 -17.82
CA ASP A 314 -25.93 -25.49 -18.64
C ASP A 314 -24.96 -24.33 -18.92
N PHE A 315 -23.65 -24.60 -18.97
CA PHE A 315 -22.60 -23.58 -19.15
C PHE A 315 -22.84 -22.64 -20.33
N ASP A 316 -23.17 -23.15 -21.51
CA ASP A 316 -23.32 -22.35 -22.72
C ASP A 316 -24.59 -21.47 -22.69
N GLU A 317 -25.71 -21.98 -22.16
CA GLU A 317 -26.93 -21.20 -21.95
C GLU A 317 -26.70 -20.10 -20.90
N ALA A 318 -26.00 -20.42 -19.83
CA ALA A 318 -25.62 -19.46 -18.80
C ALA A 318 -24.71 -18.37 -19.37
N ALA A 319 -23.72 -18.72 -20.19
CA ALA A 319 -22.83 -17.75 -20.84
C ALA A 319 -23.60 -16.73 -21.69
N GLU A 320 -24.60 -17.16 -22.47
CA GLU A 320 -25.45 -16.27 -23.26
C GLU A 320 -26.25 -15.30 -22.37
N LYS A 321 -26.91 -15.81 -21.33
CA LYS A 321 -27.70 -14.98 -20.40
C LYS A 321 -26.83 -14.02 -19.58
N MET A 322 -25.68 -14.49 -19.08
CA MET A 322 -24.67 -13.66 -18.41
C MET A 322 -24.22 -12.51 -19.31
N PHE A 323 -23.99 -12.77 -20.59
CA PHE A 323 -23.59 -11.75 -21.55
C PHE A 323 -24.67 -10.68 -21.73
N LYS A 324 -25.95 -11.07 -21.85
CA LYS A 324 -27.08 -10.14 -21.95
C LYS A 324 -27.19 -9.25 -20.71
N ILE A 325 -27.08 -9.83 -19.52
CA ILE A 325 -27.10 -9.08 -18.26
C ILE A 325 -25.95 -8.08 -18.20
N LEU A 326 -24.72 -8.49 -18.51
CA LEU A 326 -23.57 -7.60 -18.51
C LEU A 326 -23.74 -6.44 -19.49
N LYS A 327 -24.21 -6.70 -20.72
CA LYS A 327 -24.48 -5.65 -21.71
C LYS A 327 -25.51 -4.63 -21.23
N MET A 328 -26.59 -5.09 -20.60
CA MET A 328 -27.59 -4.20 -20.01
C MET A 328 -26.99 -3.36 -18.88
N GLN A 329 -26.20 -3.96 -18.00
CA GLN A 329 -25.54 -3.23 -16.91
C GLN A 329 -24.50 -2.23 -17.43
N PHE A 330 -23.70 -2.59 -18.42
CA PHE A 330 -22.76 -1.65 -19.05
C PHE A 330 -23.47 -0.46 -19.67
N TRP A 331 -24.61 -0.67 -20.32
CA TRP A 331 -25.42 0.44 -20.82
C TRP A 331 -25.93 1.35 -19.69
N MET A 332 -26.39 0.78 -18.57
CA MET A 332 -26.89 1.57 -17.42
C MET A 332 -25.79 2.30 -16.63
N PHE A 333 -24.58 1.75 -16.62
CA PHE A 333 -23.48 2.17 -15.75
C PHE A 333 -22.22 2.52 -16.55
N ASN A 334 -22.40 3.10 -17.74
CA ASN A 334 -21.33 3.71 -18.53
C ASN A 334 -20.13 2.78 -18.77
N GLY A 335 -20.40 1.55 -19.24
CA GLY A 335 -19.38 0.55 -19.57
C GLY A 335 -18.78 -0.20 -18.37
N TYR A 336 -19.42 -0.14 -17.20
CA TYR A 336 -18.90 -0.68 -15.95
C TYR A 336 -19.95 -1.45 -15.13
N THR A 337 -19.55 -2.44 -14.32
CA THR A 337 -20.38 -3.00 -13.25
C THR A 337 -19.52 -3.61 -12.13
N THR A 338 -20.15 -4.05 -11.05
CA THR A 338 -19.52 -4.80 -9.96
C THR A 338 -19.92 -6.26 -9.98
N ASP A 339 -19.06 -7.10 -9.41
CA ASP A 339 -19.38 -8.50 -9.08
C ASP A 339 -20.72 -8.63 -8.32
N THR A 340 -20.99 -7.71 -7.39
CA THR A 340 -22.17 -7.73 -6.54
C THR A 340 -23.43 -7.43 -7.34
N VAL A 341 -23.45 -6.33 -8.09
CA VAL A 341 -24.60 -5.95 -8.92
C VAL A 341 -24.84 -6.97 -10.04
N PHE A 342 -23.77 -7.53 -10.59
CA PHE A 342 -23.88 -8.61 -11.57
C PHE A 342 -24.48 -9.88 -10.96
N PHE A 343 -24.00 -10.28 -9.77
CA PHE A 343 -24.52 -11.43 -9.04
C PHE A 343 -26.00 -11.27 -8.69
N ASP A 344 -26.43 -10.10 -8.20
CA ASP A 344 -27.84 -9.89 -7.83
C ASP A 344 -28.78 -10.10 -9.03
N ALA A 345 -28.39 -9.64 -10.22
CA ALA A 345 -29.16 -9.85 -11.43
C ALA A 345 -29.20 -11.34 -11.83
N LEU A 346 -28.06 -12.04 -11.71
CA LEU A 346 -28.00 -13.47 -11.98
C LEU A 346 -28.79 -14.31 -10.98
N ALA A 347 -28.83 -13.91 -9.71
CA ALA A 347 -29.61 -14.60 -8.69
C ALA A 347 -31.13 -14.57 -8.97
N ILE A 348 -31.58 -13.59 -9.77
CA ILE A 348 -32.97 -13.48 -10.23
C ILE A 348 -33.18 -14.30 -11.51
N GLU A 349 -32.30 -14.13 -12.50
CA GLU A 349 -32.47 -14.71 -13.85
C GLU A 349 -32.04 -16.18 -13.96
N LEU A 350 -31.09 -16.62 -13.13
CA LEU A 350 -30.42 -17.92 -13.18
C LEU A 350 -30.33 -18.64 -11.81
N PRO A 351 -31.38 -18.66 -10.97
CA PRO A 351 -31.29 -19.21 -9.61
C PRO A 351 -30.96 -20.71 -9.59
N MET A 352 -31.54 -21.50 -10.50
CA MET A 352 -31.27 -22.95 -10.60
C MET A 352 -29.82 -23.21 -11.00
N PHE A 353 -29.34 -22.54 -12.06
CA PHE A 353 -27.94 -22.63 -12.51
C PHE A 353 -26.95 -22.29 -11.39
N LEU A 354 -27.20 -21.24 -10.60
CA LEU A 354 -26.33 -20.89 -9.48
C LEU A 354 -26.31 -21.97 -8.39
N ASN A 355 -27.46 -22.57 -8.09
CA ASN A 355 -27.57 -23.61 -7.08
C ASN A 355 -26.89 -24.91 -7.54
N ASP A 356 -27.21 -25.37 -8.74
CA ASP A 356 -26.73 -26.64 -9.31
C ASP A 356 -25.20 -26.64 -9.48
N ASN A 357 -24.60 -25.47 -9.68
CA ASN A 357 -23.16 -25.30 -9.85
C ASN A 357 -22.43 -24.74 -8.62
N ASN A 358 -23.09 -24.65 -7.45
CA ASN A 358 -22.51 -24.14 -6.20
C ASN A 358 -21.91 -22.70 -6.31
N LEU A 359 -22.57 -21.84 -7.08
CA LEU A 359 -22.16 -20.46 -7.39
C LEU A 359 -22.93 -19.40 -6.58
N ALA A 360 -23.42 -19.74 -5.38
CA ALA A 360 -24.22 -18.86 -4.53
C ALA A 360 -23.46 -17.64 -3.92
N GLU A 361 -22.28 -17.31 -4.45
CA GLU A 361 -21.42 -16.23 -3.97
C GLU A 361 -20.99 -15.31 -5.13
N PRO A 362 -21.02 -13.97 -4.98
CA PRO A 362 -20.63 -13.04 -6.03
C PRO A 362 -19.24 -13.29 -6.61
N GLN A 363 -18.29 -13.68 -5.74
CA GLN A 363 -16.93 -13.92 -6.17
C GLN A 363 -16.81 -15.14 -7.09
N LYS A 364 -17.56 -16.22 -6.85
CA LYS A 364 -17.54 -17.40 -7.73
C LYS A 364 -18.10 -17.05 -9.11
N VAL A 365 -19.19 -16.30 -9.16
CA VAL A 365 -19.77 -15.78 -10.40
C VAL A 365 -18.82 -14.86 -11.15
N TYR A 366 -18.11 -13.97 -10.45
CA TYR A 366 -17.08 -13.12 -11.06
C TYR A 366 -15.98 -13.94 -11.73
N TYR A 367 -15.51 -15.01 -11.08
CA TYR A 367 -14.47 -15.89 -11.61
C TYR A 367 -14.95 -16.69 -12.82
N LEU A 368 -16.17 -17.22 -12.77
CA LEU A 368 -16.80 -17.86 -13.91
C LEU A 368 -16.95 -16.89 -15.10
N ALA A 369 -17.45 -15.68 -14.87
CA ALA A 369 -17.59 -14.66 -15.90
C ALA A 369 -16.24 -14.28 -16.51
N ARG A 370 -15.19 -14.14 -15.69
CA ARG A 370 -13.83 -13.89 -16.18
C ARG A 370 -13.34 -15.01 -17.08
N HIS A 371 -13.63 -16.26 -16.74
CA HIS A 371 -13.30 -17.39 -17.61
C HIS A 371 -14.02 -17.30 -18.96
N ILE A 372 -15.35 -17.15 -18.93
CA ILE A 372 -16.19 -17.07 -20.14
C ILE A 372 -15.75 -15.90 -21.05
N PHE A 373 -15.55 -14.71 -20.48
CA PHE A 373 -15.40 -13.48 -21.27
C PHE A 373 -13.97 -12.98 -21.46
N SER A 374 -12.99 -13.46 -20.68
CA SER A 374 -11.57 -13.10 -20.88
C SER A 374 -10.74 -14.28 -21.39
N VAL A 375 -11.03 -15.51 -20.97
CA VAL A 375 -10.27 -16.72 -21.39
C VAL A 375 -10.89 -17.34 -22.65
N GLU A 376 -12.18 -17.70 -22.61
CA GLU A 376 -12.87 -18.28 -23.78
C GLU A 376 -13.17 -17.23 -24.86
N LYS A 377 -13.26 -15.95 -24.47
CA LYS A 377 -13.64 -14.82 -25.33
C LYS A 377 -14.98 -15.07 -26.02
N TYR A 378 -15.97 -15.48 -25.23
CA TYR A 378 -17.32 -15.79 -25.71
C TYR A 378 -17.88 -14.67 -26.61
N ALA A 379 -18.46 -15.06 -27.75
CA ALA A 379 -18.95 -14.16 -28.80
C ALA A 379 -17.93 -13.11 -29.28
N GLY A 380 -16.63 -13.42 -29.21
CA GLY A 380 -15.54 -12.51 -29.63
C GLY A 380 -15.27 -11.36 -28.66
N ASN A 381 -15.91 -11.33 -27.49
CA ASN A 381 -15.74 -10.26 -26.51
C ASN A 381 -14.46 -10.48 -25.68
N ASN A 382 -13.94 -9.39 -25.14
CA ASN A 382 -12.81 -9.40 -24.21
C ASN A 382 -13.07 -8.41 -23.08
N LEU A 383 -13.95 -8.81 -22.16
CA LEU A 383 -14.30 -7.98 -21.01
C LEU A 383 -13.12 -7.92 -20.02
N VAL A 384 -13.02 -6.81 -19.29
CA VAL A 384 -11.88 -6.53 -18.41
C VAL A 384 -12.31 -6.72 -16.95
N PHE A 385 -11.61 -7.59 -16.24
CA PHE A 385 -11.87 -7.94 -14.84
C PHE A 385 -10.68 -7.49 -13.97
N TYR A 386 -10.94 -6.78 -12.88
CA TYR A 386 -9.88 -6.34 -11.95
C TYR A 386 -10.30 -6.38 -10.47
N GLY A 387 -9.32 -6.69 -9.61
CA GLY A 387 -9.46 -6.56 -8.16
C GLY A 387 -10.53 -7.45 -7.53
N ASN A 388 -10.95 -8.52 -8.21
CA ASN A 388 -12.02 -9.44 -7.78
C ASN A 388 -13.37 -8.75 -7.52
N LYS A 389 -13.61 -7.60 -8.16
CA LYS A 389 -14.80 -6.78 -7.92
C LYS A 389 -15.27 -6.05 -9.16
N HIS A 390 -14.33 -5.57 -9.96
CA HIS A 390 -14.63 -4.61 -11.00
C HIS A 390 -14.67 -5.29 -12.37
N ILE A 391 -15.72 -4.99 -13.15
CA ILE A 391 -15.94 -5.54 -14.49
C ILE A 391 -16.18 -4.36 -15.44
N TRP A 392 -15.35 -4.22 -16.47
CA TRP A 392 -15.52 -3.22 -17.53
C TRP A 392 -15.79 -3.87 -18.88
N GLU A 393 -16.57 -3.17 -19.69
CA GLU A 393 -16.86 -3.57 -21.06
C GLU A 393 -15.61 -3.55 -21.93
N THR A 394 -14.76 -2.53 -21.74
CA THR A 394 -13.53 -2.30 -22.50
C THR A 394 -12.40 -1.88 -21.57
N GLU A 395 -11.17 -1.87 -22.10
CA GLU A 395 -10.00 -1.37 -21.39
C GLU A 395 -10.18 0.14 -21.11
N SER A 396 -10.32 0.51 -19.84
CA SER A 396 -10.44 1.90 -19.42
C SER A 396 -9.08 2.58 -19.40
N VAL A 397 -9.01 3.81 -19.93
CA VAL A 397 -7.86 4.71 -19.76
C VAL A 397 -7.75 5.19 -18.30
N MET A 398 -8.87 5.18 -17.57
CA MET A 398 -8.90 5.57 -16.18
C MET A 398 -8.32 4.48 -15.27
N PRO A 399 -7.82 4.83 -14.08
CA PRO A 399 -7.31 3.84 -13.14
C PRO A 399 -8.33 2.76 -12.79
N LYS A 400 -7.94 1.47 -12.83
CA LYS A 400 -8.82 0.32 -12.52
C LYS A 400 -9.12 0.18 -11.03
N ASN A 401 -9.77 1.18 -10.44
CA ASN A 401 -10.18 1.24 -9.04
C ASN A 401 -11.37 2.21 -8.90
N ILE A 402 -11.87 2.40 -7.67
CA ILE A 402 -13.03 3.26 -7.40
C ILE A 402 -12.83 4.71 -7.90
N ARG A 403 -11.59 5.23 -7.88
CA ARG A 403 -11.30 6.57 -8.40
C ARG A 403 -11.57 6.64 -9.90
N GLY A 404 -11.08 5.68 -10.67
CA GLY A 404 -11.35 5.66 -12.11
C GLY A 404 -12.81 5.42 -12.44
N VAL A 405 -13.53 4.63 -11.63
CA VAL A 405 -14.99 4.47 -11.76
C VAL A 405 -15.71 5.81 -11.62
N LEU A 406 -15.36 6.60 -10.59
CA LEU A 406 -15.92 7.95 -10.41
C LEU A 406 -15.49 8.90 -11.53
N MET A 407 -14.24 8.87 -11.98
CA MET A 407 -13.77 9.72 -13.08
C MET A 407 -14.50 9.39 -14.39
N SER A 408 -14.68 8.12 -14.73
CA SER A 408 -15.48 7.70 -15.89
C SER A 408 -16.94 8.14 -15.77
N PHE A 409 -17.52 8.10 -14.56
CA PHE A 409 -18.85 8.66 -14.32
C PHE A 409 -18.90 10.17 -14.55
N ILE A 410 -17.99 10.94 -13.96
CA ILE A 410 -17.91 12.39 -14.16
C ILE A 410 -17.74 12.71 -15.66
N GLN A 411 -16.91 11.93 -16.37
CA GLN A 411 -16.71 12.06 -17.81
C GLN A 411 -18.02 11.82 -18.58
N SER A 412 -18.78 10.78 -18.22
CA SER A 412 -20.10 10.50 -18.82
C SER A 412 -21.13 11.62 -18.58
N CYS A 413 -20.95 12.41 -17.52
CA CYS A 413 -21.75 13.60 -17.21
C CYS A 413 -21.26 14.88 -17.94
N GLY A 414 -20.42 14.75 -18.97
CA GLY A 414 -19.83 15.90 -19.67
C GLY A 414 -18.64 16.52 -18.93
N GLY A 415 -17.98 15.74 -18.07
CA GLY A 415 -16.78 16.15 -17.35
C GLY A 415 -17.02 16.91 -16.04
N LYS A 416 -18.29 17.08 -15.62
CA LYS A 416 -18.66 17.72 -14.36
C LYS A 416 -19.73 16.90 -13.62
N ALA A 417 -19.60 16.76 -12.30
CA ALA A 417 -20.64 16.15 -11.45
C ALA A 417 -20.57 16.65 -10.01
N THR A 418 -21.70 16.55 -9.31
CA THR A 418 -21.82 16.85 -7.88
C THR A 418 -21.36 15.69 -7.00
N ARG A 419 -21.12 15.98 -5.73
CA ARG A 419 -20.82 15.01 -4.67
C ARG A 419 -21.97 14.02 -4.49
N ASP A 420 -23.20 14.49 -4.55
CA ASP A 420 -24.38 13.64 -4.36
C ASP A 420 -24.60 12.74 -5.58
N GLU A 421 -24.40 13.24 -6.80
CA GLU A 421 -24.41 12.39 -8.01
C GLU A 421 -23.34 11.29 -7.94
N CYS A 422 -22.12 11.64 -7.54
CA CYS A 422 -21.05 10.66 -7.34
C CYS A 422 -21.43 9.60 -6.28
N ALA A 423 -21.99 10.02 -5.14
CA ALA A 423 -22.42 9.13 -4.08
C ALA A 423 -23.55 8.20 -4.53
N ASN A 424 -24.59 8.76 -5.15
CA ASN A 424 -25.73 8.03 -5.70
C ASN A 424 -25.29 7.01 -6.77
N TYR A 425 -24.31 7.36 -7.60
CA TYR A 425 -23.75 6.44 -8.59
C TYR A 425 -23.05 5.25 -7.93
N LEU A 426 -22.23 5.48 -6.90
CA LEU A 426 -21.58 4.40 -6.14
C LEU A 426 -22.60 3.51 -5.42
N ASP A 427 -23.66 4.10 -4.87
CA ASP A 427 -24.73 3.37 -4.18
C ASP A 427 -25.46 2.41 -5.14
N LYS A 428 -25.77 2.87 -6.38
CA LYS A 428 -26.32 2.01 -7.44
C LYS A 428 -25.41 0.83 -7.79
N LEU A 429 -24.09 1.04 -7.69
CA LEU A 429 -23.06 0.01 -7.91
C LEU A 429 -22.80 -0.86 -6.68
N LYS A 430 -23.50 -0.63 -5.57
CA LYS A 430 -23.27 -1.27 -4.26
C LYS A 430 -21.82 -1.09 -3.78
N ILE A 431 -21.24 0.07 -4.06
CA ILE A 431 -19.93 0.49 -3.56
C ILE A 431 -20.16 1.51 -2.45
N ALA A 432 -19.52 1.31 -1.29
CA ALA A 432 -19.60 2.28 -0.20
C ALA A 432 -19.05 3.65 -0.66
N SER A 433 -19.92 4.66 -0.65
CA SER A 433 -19.63 6.02 -1.13
C SER A 433 -18.55 6.73 -0.31
N GLY A 434 -18.48 6.49 1.00
CA GLY A 434 -17.41 6.99 1.87
C GLY A 434 -17.17 8.50 1.74
N ASN A 435 -15.91 8.94 1.82
CA ASN A 435 -15.53 10.32 1.56
C ASN A 435 -15.16 10.51 0.09
N ILE A 436 -16.06 11.08 -0.71
CA ILE A 436 -15.86 11.30 -2.16
C ILE A 436 -14.59 12.12 -2.46
N ASN A 437 -14.28 13.16 -1.69
CA ASN A 437 -13.04 13.94 -1.85
C ASN A 437 -11.79 13.04 -1.71
N GLY A 438 -11.83 12.11 -0.74
CA GLY A 438 -10.76 11.14 -0.50
C GLY A 438 -10.66 10.08 -1.59
N LEU A 439 -11.81 9.60 -2.12
CA LEU A 439 -11.86 8.63 -3.21
C LEU A 439 -11.30 9.22 -4.52
N LEU A 440 -11.67 10.47 -4.83
CA LEU A 440 -11.18 11.21 -5.99
C LEU A 440 -9.73 11.72 -5.81
N ARG A 441 -9.26 11.77 -4.55
CA ARG A 441 -7.95 12.31 -4.14
C ARG A 441 -7.77 13.78 -4.52
N VAL A 442 -8.83 14.57 -4.38
CA VAL A 442 -8.90 15.95 -4.87
C VAL A 442 -7.78 16.84 -4.33
N GLU A 443 -7.38 16.65 -3.07
CA GLU A 443 -6.32 17.44 -2.44
C GLU A 443 -4.92 17.22 -3.07
N ASN A 444 -4.60 15.99 -3.47
CA ASN A 444 -3.23 15.59 -3.79
C ASN A 444 -3.03 15.24 -5.28
N ASN A 445 -3.97 15.59 -6.14
CA ASN A 445 -3.94 15.24 -7.55
C ASN A 445 -4.57 16.35 -8.41
N ARG A 446 -4.16 16.41 -9.68
CA ARG A 446 -4.52 17.44 -10.66
C ARG A 446 -5.64 17.06 -11.63
N ASP A 447 -5.94 15.77 -11.77
CA ASP A 447 -6.89 15.25 -12.78
C ASP A 447 -8.34 15.63 -12.44
N VAL A 448 -8.64 15.93 -11.17
CA VAL A 448 -9.97 16.34 -10.69
C VAL A 448 -9.83 17.61 -9.85
N LEU A 449 -10.61 18.62 -10.21
CA LEU A 449 -10.65 19.94 -9.58
C LEU A 449 -12.00 20.15 -8.89
N GLN A 450 -12.02 20.98 -7.85
CA GLN A 450 -13.28 21.47 -7.31
C GLN A 450 -13.76 22.68 -8.10
N TYR A 451 -14.97 22.61 -8.63
CA TYR A 451 -15.58 23.70 -9.40
C TYR A 451 -16.33 24.68 -8.48
N ARG A 452 -17.17 24.12 -7.62
CA ARG A 452 -17.94 24.78 -6.55
C ARG A 452 -17.96 23.88 -5.31
N PRO A 453 -18.41 24.35 -4.14
CA PRO A 453 -18.56 23.48 -2.99
C PRO A 453 -19.41 22.24 -3.30
N GLY A 454 -18.78 21.06 -3.24
CA GLY A 454 -19.44 19.80 -3.60
C GLY A 454 -19.59 19.52 -5.09
N GLU A 455 -18.99 20.30 -6.00
CA GLU A 455 -18.96 20.03 -7.44
C GLU A 455 -17.53 19.74 -7.92
N TYR A 456 -17.38 18.72 -8.75
CA TYR A 456 -16.11 18.29 -9.33
C TYR A 456 -16.08 18.51 -10.83
N LEU A 457 -14.90 18.85 -11.35
CA LEU A 457 -14.62 19.05 -12.76
C LEU A 457 -13.37 18.24 -13.13
N LEU A 458 -13.42 17.48 -14.21
CA LEU A 458 -12.21 16.83 -14.74
C LEU A 458 -11.30 17.88 -15.37
N CYS A 459 -10.00 17.81 -15.07
CA CYS A 459 -9.03 18.76 -15.58
C CYS A 459 -8.90 18.73 -17.11
N GLU A 460 -9.13 17.57 -17.73
CA GLU A 460 -9.11 17.42 -19.20
C GLU A 460 -10.16 18.29 -19.90
N VAL A 461 -11.22 18.73 -19.21
CA VAL A 461 -12.25 19.61 -19.78
C VAL A 461 -11.71 21.02 -20.05
N LEU A 462 -10.67 21.43 -19.32
CA LEU A 462 -10.16 22.80 -19.36
C LEU A 462 -9.07 23.02 -20.39
N ASP A 463 -8.50 21.95 -20.97
CA ASP A 463 -7.37 22.01 -21.90
C ASP A 463 -6.25 22.94 -21.40
N ILE A 464 -5.86 22.80 -20.13
CA ILE A 464 -4.87 23.67 -19.49
C ILE A 464 -3.51 23.51 -20.17
N ASP A 465 -3.01 24.60 -20.75
CA ASP A 465 -1.65 24.72 -21.28
C ASP A 465 -0.91 25.93 -20.68
N ASP A 466 0.39 26.04 -21.00
CA ASP A 466 1.24 27.12 -20.48
C ASP A 466 0.79 28.51 -20.94
N HIS A 467 0.18 28.62 -22.13
CA HIS A 467 -0.31 29.88 -22.66
C HIS A 467 -1.53 30.36 -21.87
N TRP A 468 -2.49 29.47 -21.66
CA TRP A 468 -3.70 29.69 -20.86
C TRP A 468 -3.34 30.04 -19.42
N LEU A 469 -2.42 29.30 -18.80
CA LEU A 469 -1.89 29.64 -17.46
C LEU A 469 -1.21 31.01 -17.45
N GLY A 470 -0.46 31.36 -18.50
CA GLY A 470 0.13 32.68 -18.67
C GLY A 470 -0.89 33.82 -18.66
N GLN A 471 -2.06 33.63 -19.28
CA GLN A 471 -3.15 34.62 -19.25
C GLN A 471 -3.74 34.79 -17.86
N VAL A 472 -3.95 33.68 -17.12
CA VAL A 472 -4.40 33.74 -15.71
C VAL A 472 -3.39 34.49 -14.86
N LYS A 473 -2.08 34.18 -15.01
CA LYS A 473 -1.00 34.87 -14.29
C LYS A 473 -0.97 36.37 -14.56
N ALA A 474 -1.11 36.78 -15.82
CA ALA A 474 -1.16 38.19 -16.18
C ALA A 474 -2.30 38.93 -15.45
N CYS A 475 -3.48 38.31 -15.36
CA CYS A 475 -4.63 38.89 -14.63
C CYS A 475 -4.38 39.02 -13.12
N LEU A 476 -3.70 38.05 -12.51
CA LEU A 476 -3.32 38.10 -11.09
C LEU A 476 -2.30 39.21 -10.84
N ASN A 477 -1.28 39.33 -11.71
CA ASN A 477 -0.22 40.34 -11.57
C ASN A 477 -0.76 41.76 -11.65
N LEU A 478 -1.73 42.04 -12.52
CA LEU A 478 -2.38 43.36 -12.58
C LEU A 478 -3.00 43.78 -11.24
N VAL A 479 -3.55 42.83 -10.47
CA VAL A 479 -4.08 43.14 -9.12
C VAL A 479 -2.95 43.32 -8.11
N LEU A 480 -1.83 42.64 -8.32
CA LEU A 480 -0.68 42.65 -7.42
C LEU A 480 0.27 43.83 -7.62
N GLU A 481 0.18 44.52 -8.76
CA GLU A 481 0.89 45.78 -9.02
C GLU A 481 0.44 46.89 -8.05
N ASP A 482 -0.86 46.95 -7.74
CA ASP A 482 -1.43 47.96 -6.83
C ASP A 482 -1.28 47.57 -5.34
N ARG A 483 -1.28 46.27 -5.02
CA ARG A 483 -1.28 45.78 -3.63
C ARG A 483 -0.57 44.43 -3.50
N PRO A 484 0.13 44.14 -2.39
CA PRO A 484 0.96 42.93 -2.26
C PRO A 484 0.18 41.63 -2.01
N TYR A 485 -1.15 41.66 -2.12
CA TYR A 485 -2.06 40.51 -1.91
C TYR A 485 -3.36 40.68 -2.71
N ILE A 486 -4.06 39.58 -2.92
CA ILE A 486 -5.43 39.56 -3.47
C ILE A 486 -6.35 38.99 -2.41
N ILE A 487 -7.45 39.69 -2.08
CA ILE A 487 -8.53 39.10 -1.29
C ILE A 487 -9.44 38.35 -2.24
N LEU A 488 -9.51 37.02 -2.11
CA LEU A 488 -10.07 36.14 -3.12
C LEU A 488 -11.56 36.41 -3.36
N ARG A 489 -12.38 36.48 -2.29
CA ARG A 489 -13.81 36.83 -2.42
C ARG A 489 -14.05 38.33 -2.70
N GLY A 490 -13.00 39.15 -2.69
CA GLY A 490 -13.07 40.55 -3.09
C GLY A 490 -12.99 40.75 -4.61
N LEU A 491 -12.73 39.70 -5.38
CA LEU A 491 -12.75 39.74 -6.84
C LEU A 491 -14.20 39.80 -7.34
N ASN A 492 -14.50 40.79 -8.18
CA ASN A 492 -15.83 40.99 -8.75
C ASN A 492 -16.00 40.27 -10.10
N THR A 493 -17.24 40.15 -10.57
CA THR A 493 -17.58 39.50 -11.84
C THR A 493 -16.89 40.14 -13.05
N HIS A 494 -16.67 41.45 -13.04
CA HIS A 494 -15.95 42.13 -14.13
C HIS A 494 -14.48 41.73 -14.22
N TRP A 495 -13.85 41.41 -13.09
CA TRP A 495 -12.48 40.89 -13.09
C TRP A 495 -12.43 39.48 -13.70
N PHE A 496 -13.39 38.62 -13.40
CA PHE A 496 -13.49 37.29 -14.00
C PHE A 496 -13.61 37.32 -15.53
N ASN A 497 -14.23 38.37 -16.10
CA ASN A 497 -14.32 38.55 -17.55
C ASN A 497 -12.95 38.81 -18.22
N ARG A 498 -11.89 39.07 -17.45
CA ARG A 498 -10.51 39.23 -17.97
C ARG A 498 -9.77 37.90 -18.06
N LEU A 499 -10.23 36.87 -17.35
CA LEU A 499 -9.63 35.54 -17.41
C LEU A 499 -9.91 34.87 -18.76
N PRO A 500 -9.08 33.91 -19.19
CA PRO A 500 -9.37 33.12 -20.38
C PRO A 500 -10.74 32.47 -20.31
N THR A 501 -11.43 32.39 -21.44
CA THR A 501 -12.73 31.72 -21.55
C THR A 501 -12.60 30.24 -21.22
N LEU A 502 -13.55 29.70 -20.46
CA LEU A 502 -13.59 28.28 -20.16
C LEU A 502 -14.34 27.50 -21.26
N PRO A 503 -13.95 26.26 -21.56
CA PRO A 503 -14.68 25.40 -22.50
C PRO A 503 -16.11 25.07 -22.03
N LEU A 504 -16.94 24.56 -22.95
CA LEU A 504 -18.29 24.02 -22.70
C LEU A 504 -19.27 25.00 -22.04
N GLY A 505 -19.07 26.32 -22.20
CA GLY A 505 -19.92 27.34 -21.59
C GLY A 505 -19.81 27.42 -20.07
N LEU A 506 -18.72 26.90 -19.50
CA LEU A 506 -18.42 27.06 -18.08
C LEU A 506 -18.10 28.51 -17.75
N ASN A 507 -18.39 28.91 -16.52
CA ASN A 507 -18.01 30.21 -15.98
C ASN A 507 -16.93 30.02 -14.93
N TRP A 508 -16.10 31.04 -14.75
CA TRP A 508 -15.17 31.03 -13.64
C TRP A 508 -15.90 31.10 -12.30
N GLU A 509 -15.43 30.27 -11.39
CA GLU A 509 -15.87 30.21 -10.00
C GLU A 509 -14.66 30.45 -9.10
N LEU A 510 -14.88 31.04 -7.93
CA LEU A 510 -13.80 31.32 -6.97
C LEU A 510 -13.05 30.04 -6.57
N LEU A 511 -13.77 28.93 -6.37
CA LEU A 511 -13.16 27.66 -5.97
C LEU A 511 -12.34 27.07 -7.12
N LEU A 512 -12.85 27.15 -8.35
CA LEU A 512 -12.09 26.72 -9.52
C LEU A 512 -10.79 27.54 -9.68
N LEU A 513 -10.87 28.87 -9.56
CA LEU A 513 -9.70 29.74 -9.62
C LEU A 513 -8.67 29.37 -8.55
N GLN A 514 -9.13 29.14 -7.32
CA GLN A 514 -8.29 28.67 -6.22
C GLN A 514 -7.60 27.35 -6.55
N GLU A 515 -8.35 26.35 -7.03
CA GLU A 515 -7.81 25.04 -7.40
C GLU A 515 -6.77 25.14 -8.51
N VAL A 516 -7.04 25.95 -9.54
CA VAL A 516 -6.11 26.21 -10.65
C VAL A 516 -4.81 26.82 -10.14
N ILE A 517 -4.89 27.85 -9.31
CA ILE A 517 -3.71 28.51 -8.75
C ILE A 517 -2.89 27.53 -7.91
N GLN A 518 -3.53 26.84 -6.96
CA GLN A 518 -2.84 25.94 -6.03
C GLN A 518 -2.15 24.78 -6.74
N LYS A 519 -2.76 24.25 -7.81
CA LYS A 519 -2.27 23.05 -8.49
C LYS A 519 -1.32 23.34 -9.64
N PHE A 520 -1.50 24.44 -10.36
CA PHE A 520 -0.81 24.69 -11.62
C PHE A 520 0.06 25.95 -11.66
N ILE A 521 -0.08 26.87 -10.68
CA ILE A 521 0.64 28.15 -10.69
C ILE A 521 1.50 28.30 -9.42
N PRO A 522 2.63 27.58 -9.32
CA PRO A 522 3.47 27.53 -8.11
C PRO A 522 4.08 28.89 -7.71
N GLU A 523 4.04 29.89 -8.59
CA GLU A 523 4.48 31.27 -8.34
C GLU A 523 3.55 32.01 -7.35
N TYR A 524 2.39 31.46 -7.02
CA TYR A 524 1.49 32.00 -6.01
C TYR A 524 1.11 30.94 -4.98
N ARG A 525 0.68 31.41 -3.82
CA ARG A 525 0.04 30.59 -2.79
C ARG A 525 -1.20 31.25 -2.25
N THR A 526 -2.08 30.43 -1.70
CA THR A 526 -3.28 30.88 -0.99
C THR A 526 -3.05 30.95 0.51
N ILE A 527 -3.65 31.94 1.17
CA ILE A 527 -3.66 32.10 2.62
C ILE A 527 -4.99 31.61 3.18
N GLN A 528 -4.96 30.56 3.99
CA GLN A 528 -6.15 30.04 4.67
C GLN A 528 -6.42 30.81 5.96
N ALA A 529 -7.70 30.95 6.34
CA ALA A 529 -8.07 31.69 7.54
C ALA A 529 -7.81 30.90 8.82
N LEU A 530 -7.93 29.57 8.76
CA LEU A 530 -7.68 28.67 9.87
C LEU A 530 -7.17 27.31 9.36
N ASP A 531 -6.32 26.66 10.14
CA ASP A 531 -5.87 25.30 9.84
C ASP A 531 -7.02 24.28 9.93
N GLY A 532 -7.05 23.33 9.01
CA GLY A 532 -8.06 22.27 8.98
C GLY A 532 -9.43 22.69 8.40
N GLN A 533 -9.51 23.82 7.70
CA GLN A 533 -10.68 24.18 6.89
C GLN A 533 -10.99 23.08 5.86
N SER A 534 -12.27 22.95 5.51
CA SER A 534 -12.68 22.02 4.45
C SER A 534 -11.98 22.37 3.14
N LEU A 535 -11.77 21.36 2.29
CA LEU A 535 -11.12 21.53 0.99
C LEU A 535 -11.87 22.51 0.09
N ASP A 536 -13.20 22.55 0.20
CA ASP A 536 -14.08 23.43 -0.55
C ASP A 536 -14.30 24.82 0.09
N THR A 537 -13.57 25.14 1.16
CA THR A 537 -13.58 26.50 1.74
C THR A 537 -12.70 27.43 0.89
N ILE A 538 -13.28 28.54 0.43
CA ILE A 538 -12.53 29.58 -0.28
C ILE A 538 -11.51 30.21 0.69
N LYS A 539 -10.25 30.25 0.28
CA LYS A 539 -9.15 30.81 1.08
C LYS A 539 -9.25 32.33 1.15
N ALA A 540 -8.66 32.92 2.20
CA ALA A 540 -8.79 34.34 2.49
C ALA A 540 -8.14 35.24 1.44
N GLY A 541 -7.01 34.81 0.90
CA GLY A 541 -6.32 35.57 -0.14
C GLY A 541 -5.26 34.79 -0.91
N ILE A 542 -4.70 35.45 -1.91
CA ILE A 542 -3.60 34.96 -2.75
C ILE A 542 -2.43 35.94 -2.63
N VAL A 543 -1.21 35.40 -2.56
CA VAL A 543 0.03 36.17 -2.55
C VAL A 543 1.08 35.53 -3.44
N PRO A 544 2.06 36.30 -3.97
CA PRO A 544 3.25 35.73 -4.59
C PRO A 544 3.97 34.74 -3.67
N GLN A 545 4.61 33.73 -4.25
CA GLN A 545 5.26 32.66 -3.49
C GLN A 545 6.46 33.13 -2.65
N ASP A 546 7.05 34.26 -2.97
CA ASP A 546 8.11 34.93 -2.21
C ASP A 546 7.61 36.06 -1.30
N SER A 547 6.29 36.27 -1.21
CA SER A 547 5.68 37.32 -0.38
C SER A 547 6.01 37.17 1.11
N VAL A 548 6.14 38.29 1.80
CA VAL A 548 6.33 38.34 3.27
C VAL A 548 5.07 37.98 4.07
N ILE A 549 3.90 37.92 3.42
CA ILE A 549 2.62 37.58 4.04
C ILE A 549 2.51 36.05 4.14
N ASN A 550 2.81 35.48 5.30
CA ASN A 550 2.91 34.03 5.46
C ASN A 550 1.65 33.39 6.07
N ALA A 551 0.96 34.11 6.94
CA ALA A 551 -0.22 33.61 7.65
C ALA A 551 -1.43 34.55 7.51
N PHE A 552 -2.59 34.07 7.95
CA PHE A 552 -3.81 34.88 7.97
C PHE A 552 -3.64 36.18 8.77
N ALA A 553 -2.93 36.13 9.90
CA ALA A 553 -2.62 37.31 10.69
C ALA A 553 -1.79 38.35 9.93
N ASP A 554 -0.88 37.93 9.06
CA ASP A 554 -0.13 38.85 8.20
C ASP A 554 -1.04 39.54 7.19
N LEU A 555 -1.93 38.77 6.57
CA LEU A 555 -2.87 39.28 5.57
C LEU A 555 -3.82 40.30 6.18
N VAL A 556 -4.41 39.98 7.34
CA VAL A 556 -5.28 40.90 8.08
C VAL A 556 -4.52 42.16 8.47
N TYR A 557 -3.30 42.02 9.01
CA TYR A 557 -2.51 43.19 9.39
C TYR A 557 -2.11 44.06 8.20
N ALA A 558 -1.67 43.44 7.10
CA ALA A 558 -1.32 44.15 5.86
C ALA A 558 -2.51 44.95 5.34
N TYR A 559 -3.71 44.37 5.34
CA TYR A 559 -4.92 45.08 4.92
C TYR A 559 -5.23 46.30 5.79
N LEU A 560 -5.18 46.14 7.12
CA LEU A 560 -5.48 47.25 8.03
C LEU A 560 -4.49 48.41 7.92
N VAL A 561 -3.22 48.11 7.60
CA VAL A 561 -2.16 49.12 7.42
C VAL A 561 -2.25 49.79 6.05
N VAL A 562 -2.38 49.02 4.96
CA VAL A 562 -2.41 49.53 3.58
C VAL A 562 -3.61 50.45 3.37
N GLU A 563 -4.79 50.07 3.88
CA GLU A 563 -6.02 50.83 3.70
C GLU A 563 -6.22 51.94 4.74
N ASN A 564 -5.25 52.13 5.66
CA ASN A 564 -5.27 53.10 6.75
C ASN A 564 -6.62 53.15 7.51
N LEU A 565 -7.24 51.99 7.72
CA LEU A 565 -8.63 51.91 8.19
C LEU A 565 -8.80 52.24 9.67
N LEU A 566 -7.73 52.12 10.46
CA LEU A 566 -7.78 52.26 11.91
C LEU A 566 -6.52 52.98 12.42
N PRO A 567 -6.66 53.99 13.30
CA PRO A 567 -5.52 54.52 14.04
C PRO A 567 -5.00 53.46 15.02
N PHE A 568 -3.69 53.24 15.07
CA PHE A 568 -3.09 52.26 15.98
C PHE A 568 -2.55 52.93 17.26
N PRO A 569 -2.68 52.31 18.45
CA PRO A 569 -3.38 51.05 18.72
C PRO A 569 -4.90 51.24 18.88
N LYS A 570 -5.71 50.28 18.39
CA LYS A 570 -7.18 50.32 18.51
C LYS A 570 -7.74 49.08 19.21
N PRO A 571 -8.55 49.23 20.29
CA PRO A 571 -9.36 48.15 20.82
C PRO A 571 -10.63 47.96 19.97
N LEU A 572 -11.00 46.70 19.73
CA LEU A 572 -12.21 46.31 18.99
C LEU A 572 -12.85 45.09 19.67
N ALA A 573 -14.17 44.96 19.56
CA ALA A 573 -14.80 43.68 19.86
C ALA A 573 -14.36 42.63 18.81
N ALA A 574 -14.23 41.37 19.23
CA ALA A 574 -13.87 40.26 18.35
C ALA A 574 -14.83 40.15 17.16
N GLU A 575 -16.12 40.32 17.44
CA GLU A 575 -17.18 40.26 16.45
C GLU A 575 -17.17 41.46 15.49
N GLU A 576 -16.84 42.66 15.96
CA GLU A 576 -16.66 43.83 15.09
C GLU A 576 -15.53 43.59 14.08
N LEU A 577 -14.40 43.04 14.53
CA LEU A 577 -13.31 42.66 13.64
C LEU A 577 -13.75 41.55 12.67
N ARG A 578 -14.48 40.53 13.15
CA ARG A 578 -14.97 39.43 12.30
C ARG A 578 -15.92 39.94 11.22
N GLU A 579 -16.83 40.86 11.54
CA GLU A 579 -17.74 41.47 10.56
C GLU A 579 -16.99 42.34 9.55
N LEU A 580 -15.93 43.06 9.97
CA LEU A 580 -15.02 43.72 9.03
C LEU A 580 -14.39 42.71 8.06
N LEU A 581 -13.83 41.60 8.56
CA LEU A 581 -13.19 40.58 7.72
C LEU A 581 -14.16 39.89 6.76
N LYS A 582 -15.42 39.69 7.16
CA LYS A 582 -16.49 39.22 6.25
C LYS A 582 -16.78 40.22 5.16
N ARG A 583 -16.98 41.49 5.52
CA ARG A 583 -17.33 42.55 4.58
C ARG A 583 -16.28 42.71 3.48
N ILE A 584 -15.01 42.53 3.80
CA ILE A 584 -13.91 42.65 2.83
C ILE A 584 -13.64 41.36 2.04
N GLY A 585 -14.29 40.25 2.39
CA GLY A 585 -14.18 38.98 1.69
C GLY A 585 -13.04 38.06 2.12
N MET A 586 -12.42 38.30 3.28
CA MET A 586 -11.38 37.39 3.81
C MET A 586 -11.98 36.11 4.41
N ILE A 587 -13.21 36.18 4.90
CA ILE A 587 -13.98 35.05 5.47
C ILE A 587 -15.47 35.22 5.11
N GLU A 588 -16.29 34.18 5.29
CA GLU A 588 -17.74 34.28 5.04
C GLU A 588 -18.60 33.58 6.11
N GLY A 589 -19.92 33.84 6.09
CA GLY A 589 -20.88 33.14 6.92
C GLY A 589 -20.51 33.11 8.42
N ASN A 590 -20.41 31.89 8.95
CA ASN A 590 -20.07 31.61 10.35
C ASN A 590 -18.57 31.31 10.58
N GLU A 591 -17.73 31.55 9.57
CA GLU A 591 -16.29 31.35 9.71
C GLU A 591 -15.75 32.18 10.89
N LEU A 592 -14.91 31.54 11.71
CA LEU A 592 -14.23 32.14 12.85
C LEU A 592 -15.11 32.71 13.99
N ILE A 593 -16.43 32.47 14.01
CA ILE A 593 -17.36 33.02 15.02
C ILE A 593 -16.89 32.85 16.48
N SER A 594 -16.16 31.77 16.78
CA SER A 594 -15.55 31.53 18.10
C SER A 594 -14.04 31.26 18.03
N ASN A 595 -13.41 31.51 16.89
CA ASN A 595 -12.02 31.12 16.62
C ASN A 595 -11.13 32.28 16.12
N MET A 596 -11.61 33.53 16.14
CA MET A 596 -10.80 34.70 15.75
C MET A 596 -9.45 34.75 16.48
N HIS A 597 -9.42 34.49 17.78
CA HIS A 597 -8.20 34.45 18.60
C HIS A 597 -7.21 33.35 18.20
N LYS A 598 -7.70 32.25 17.60
CA LYS A 598 -6.84 31.17 17.08
C LYS A 598 -6.29 31.53 15.70
N ALA A 599 -7.14 32.06 14.83
CA ALA A 599 -6.78 32.49 13.48
C ALA A 599 -5.79 33.67 13.49
N LEU A 600 -5.91 34.55 14.50
CA LEU A 600 -5.05 35.72 14.70
C LEU A 600 -4.17 35.57 15.95
N LYS A 601 -3.59 34.37 16.12
CA LYS A 601 -2.62 34.11 17.19
C LYS A 601 -1.25 34.68 16.82
N ASP A 602 -1.11 35.99 16.96
CA ASP A 602 0.09 36.74 16.58
C ASP A 602 0.31 37.93 17.52
N ARG A 603 1.56 38.31 17.75
CA ARG A 603 1.95 39.40 18.67
C ARG A 603 1.31 40.76 18.34
N ARG A 604 0.89 40.99 17.09
CA ARG A 604 0.21 42.23 16.65
C ARG A 604 -1.25 42.30 17.13
N PHE A 605 -1.82 41.19 17.58
CA PHE A 605 -3.20 41.07 18.02
C PHE A 605 -3.23 40.65 19.50
N ALA A 606 -3.37 41.62 20.40
CA ALA A 606 -3.45 41.36 21.84
C ALA A 606 -4.89 41.05 22.25
N TRP A 607 -5.18 39.78 22.49
CA TRP A 607 -6.51 39.29 22.89
C TRP A 607 -6.73 39.41 24.40
N ALA A 608 -7.95 39.81 24.80
CA ALA A 608 -8.38 39.73 26.19
C ALA A 608 -8.53 38.26 26.65
N SER A 609 -8.51 38.02 27.96
CA SER A 609 -8.58 36.67 28.53
C SER A 609 -9.85 35.90 28.18
N ASP A 610 -10.95 36.62 27.91
CA ASP A 610 -12.23 36.06 27.48
C ASP A 610 -12.34 35.88 25.95
N ASN A 611 -11.32 36.31 25.19
CA ASN A 611 -11.27 36.34 23.73
C ASN A 611 -12.38 37.16 23.03
N ASN A 612 -13.12 38.00 23.76
CA ASN A 612 -14.21 38.80 23.19
C ASN A 612 -13.76 40.16 22.67
N SER A 613 -12.54 40.58 22.99
CA SER A 613 -11.95 41.82 22.49
C SER A 613 -10.49 41.62 22.11
N VAL A 614 -10.04 42.45 21.16
CA VAL A 614 -8.68 42.45 20.63
C VAL A 614 -8.18 43.88 20.52
N LYS A 615 -6.94 44.10 20.93
CA LYS A 615 -6.20 45.35 20.71
C LYS A 615 -5.18 45.12 19.61
N ILE A 616 -5.33 45.84 18.51
CA ILE A 616 -4.41 45.74 17.37
C ILE A 616 -3.27 46.74 17.60
N LEU A 617 -2.04 46.24 17.58
CA LEU A 617 -0.84 47.01 17.91
C LEU A 617 -0.16 47.55 16.65
N GLY A 618 0.19 48.84 16.66
CA GLY A 618 1.13 49.41 15.69
C GLY A 618 2.51 48.78 15.89
N LYS A 619 3.31 48.71 14.82
CA LYS A 619 4.68 48.17 14.88
C LYS A 619 5.52 48.78 15.98
#